data_AF-A0AAU5GUD7-F1
#
_entry.id   AF-A0AAU5GUD7-F1
#
_cell.length_a   1.000
_cell.length_b   1.000
_cell.length_c   1.000
_cell.angle_alpha   90.00
_cell.angle_beta   90.00
_cell.angle_gamma   90.00
#
_symmetry.space_group_name_H-M   'P 1'
#
loop_
_entity.id
_entity.type
_entity.pdbx_description
1 polymer ?
#
loop_
_entity_poly.entity_id
_entity_poly.type
_entity_poly.pdbx_seq_one_letter_code
_entity_poly.pdbx_strand_id
1 'polypeptide(L)'
;MAVAVAGAAASVMTVAASGTAHAVTYKYGECVRDASGFCETWETLTLWFNSNYGGSASSFGGTIDNYTTSSVIYVFGGTVQASGGYGYAVKNNAASGCVDSDTYNYKVFYNSYQGGTSQTFAHGVCQNLNSSLKNENASQDWYS
;
A
#
# COMPACT_ATOMS: atom_id res chain seq x y z
N MET A 1 -14.70 47.20 42.39
CA MET A 1 -15.21 46.01 41.69
C MET A 1 -14.05 45.03 41.55
N ALA A 2 -14.11 43.90 42.25
CA ALA A 2 -13.18 42.80 42.06
C ALA A 2 -13.72 41.89 40.95
N VAL A 3 -12.85 41.46 40.04
CA VAL A 3 -13.02 40.23 39.26
C VAL A 3 -11.64 39.58 39.12
N ALA A 4 -11.51 38.38 39.68
CA ALA A 4 -10.40 37.47 39.48
C ALA A 4 -10.82 36.38 38.48
N VAL A 5 -9.92 35.95 37.60
CA VAL A 5 -10.02 34.73 36.77
C VAL A 5 -8.58 34.25 36.51
N ALA A 6 -7.98 33.36 37.32
CA ALA A 6 -7.89 31.89 37.14
C ALA A 6 -7.76 31.50 35.65
N GLY A 7 -6.62 31.11 35.09
CA GLY A 7 -5.85 29.92 35.42
C GLY A 7 -6.01 28.87 34.31
N ALA A 8 -4.91 28.44 33.68
CA ALA A 8 -4.76 27.12 33.05
C ALA A 8 -3.28 26.91 32.68
N ALA A 9 -2.51 26.31 33.58
CA ALA A 9 -1.22 25.72 33.24
C ALA A 9 -1.51 24.44 32.45
N ALA A 10 -1.19 24.42 31.15
CA ALA A 10 -1.22 23.19 30.37
C ALA A 10 -0.06 22.30 30.82
N SER A 11 -0.39 21.31 31.65
CA SER A 11 0.52 20.25 32.08
C SER A 11 1.01 19.45 30.88
N VAL A 12 2.31 19.50 30.61
CA VAL A 12 2.98 18.54 29.72
C VAL A 12 2.99 17.19 30.42
N MET A 13 2.14 16.25 30.00
CA MET A 13 2.29 14.85 30.36
C MET A 13 3.38 14.25 29.48
N THR A 14 4.60 14.17 30.01
CA THR A 14 5.67 13.33 29.45
C THR A 14 5.40 11.89 29.86
N VAL A 15 4.77 11.11 28.98
CA VAL A 15 4.70 9.66 29.15
C VAL A 15 6.05 9.10 28.71
N ALA A 16 6.86 8.65 29.67
CA ALA A 16 8.08 7.91 29.39
C ALA A 16 7.71 6.51 28.87
N ALA A 17 7.60 6.37 27.55
CA ALA A 17 7.56 5.06 26.91
C ALA A 17 8.98 4.47 26.94
N SER A 18 9.28 3.69 27.99
CA SER A 18 10.46 2.81 28.04
C SER A 18 10.24 1.63 27.09
N GLY A 19 10.35 1.91 25.81
CA GLY A 19 10.40 0.93 24.74
C GLY A 19 11.17 1.56 23.60
N THR A 20 12.09 0.83 22.98
CA THR A 20 12.68 1.23 21.71
C THR A 20 11.54 1.32 20.70
N ALA A 21 10.94 2.50 20.53
CA ALA A 21 9.95 2.74 19.50
C ALA A 21 10.65 2.50 18.16
N HIS A 22 10.42 1.33 17.56
CA HIS A 22 10.85 1.08 16.20
C HIS A 22 10.06 2.04 15.31
N ALA A 23 10.76 2.98 14.68
CA ALA A 23 10.15 3.89 13.74
C ALA A 23 9.64 3.08 12.54
N VAL A 24 8.31 3.00 12.41
CA VAL A 24 7.66 2.40 11.25
C VAL A 24 7.53 3.47 10.18
N THR A 25 8.06 3.19 9.00
CA THR A 25 7.96 4.06 7.82
C THR A 25 6.82 3.59 6.94
N TYR A 26 5.84 4.46 6.70
CA TYR A 26 4.81 4.22 5.69
C TYR A 26 5.33 4.68 4.34
N LYS A 27 5.26 3.80 3.34
CA LYS A 27 5.67 4.10 1.97
C LYS A 27 4.51 3.92 1.03
N TYR A 28 4.37 4.82 0.08
CA TYR A 28 3.56 4.55 -1.09
C TYR A 28 4.39 3.77 -2.12
N GLY A 29 3.71 3.20 -3.12
CA GLY A 29 4.37 2.71 -4.32
C GLY A 29 5.10 3.82 -5.10
N GLU A 30 5.79 3.44 -6.16
CA GLU A 30 6.49 4.34 -7.09
C GLU A 30 5.54 5.30 -7.81
N CYS A 31 4.26 4.92 -7.95
CA CYS A 31 3.19 5.77 -8.44
C CYS A 31 1.98 5.72 -7.50
N VAL A 32 1.41 6.91 -7.30
CA VAL A 32 0.18 7.16 -6.56
C VAL A 32 -0.72 8.00 -7.46
N ARG A 33 -1.95 7.52 -7.71
CA ARG A 33 -2.92 8.22 -8.56
C ARG A 33 -3.16 9.65 -8.02
N ASP A 34 -2.78 10.66 -8.79
CA ASP A 34 -3.10 12.04 -8.47
C ASP A 34 -4.40 12.46 -9.19
N ALA A 35 -4.81 13.73 -9.03
CA ALA A 35 -6.03 14.24 -9.66
C ALA A 35 -5.91 14.34 -11.20
N SER A 36 -4.67 14.31 -11.72
CA SER A 36 -4.31 14.38 -13.15
C SER A 36 -4.27 13.00 -13.82
N GLY A 37 -4.11 11.92 -13.06
CA GLY A 37 -4.11 10.55 -13.60
C GLY A 37 -3.14 9.62 -12.87
N PHE A 38 -2.79 8.51 -13.53
CA PHE A 38 -1.62 7.72 -13.12
C PHE A 38 -0.36 8.55 -13.40
N CYS A 39 0.59 8.58 -12.47
CA CYS A 39 1.96 8.96 -12.85
C CYS A 39 2.41 7.94 -13.91
N GLU A 40 3.01 8.41 -15.00
CA GLU A 40 3.52 7.55 -16.08
C GLU A 40 4.71 6.71 -15.56
N THR A 41 4.42 5.61 -14.88
CA THR A 41 5.41 4.64 -14.44
C THR A 41 5.29 3.38 -15.26
N TRP A 42 6.29 3.17 -16.12
CA TRP A 42 6.42 1.97 -16.94
C TRP A 42 7.03 0.81 -16.15
N GLU A 43 6.74 -0.40 -16.60
CA GLU A 43 7.24 -1.66 -16.04
C GLU A 43 6.80 -1.93 -14.61
N THR A 44 5.57 -1.56 -14.23
CA THR A 44 5.08 -1.71 -12.85
C THR A 44 3.87 -2.64 -12.74
N LEU A 45 3.70 -3.22 -11.55
CA LEU A 45 2.42 -3.78 -11.11
C LEU A 45 1.70 -2.76 -10.23
N THR A 46 0.52 -2.33 -10.68
CA THR A 46 -0.40 -1.53 -9.86
C THR A 46 -1.36 -2.45 -9.13
N LEU A 47 -1.53 -2.24 -7.82
CA LEU A 47 -2.51 -2.92 -6.99
C LEU A 47 -3.55 -1.92 -6.49
N TRP A 48 -4.82 -2.35 -6.48
CA TRP A 48 -5.95 -1.57 -5.99
C TRP A 48 -6.61 -2.24 -4.79
N PHE A 49 -7.13 -1.41 -3.88
CA PHE A 49 -7.84 -1.85 -2.68
C PHE A 49 -9.15 -2.57 -3.00
N ASN A 50 -9.89 -2.16 -4.04
CA ASN A 50 -11.13 -2.83 -4.43
C ASN A 50 -10.97 -3.62 -5.73
N SER A 51 -11.92 -4.54 -5.96
CA SER A 51 -12.05 -5.23 -7.25
C SER A 51 -12.43 -4.24 -8.35
N ASN A 52 -12.19 -4.62 -9.60
CA ASN A 52 -12.45 -3.83 -10.80
C ASN A 52 -11.71 -2.48 -10.78
N TYR A 53 -10.49 -2.47 -10.25
CA TYR A 53 -9.58 -1.31 -10.26
C TYR A 53 -10.14 -0.08 -9.53
N GLY A 54 -10.98 -0.32 -8.52
CA GLY A 54 -11.60 0.72 -7.70
C GLY A 54 -10.80 1.03 -6.43
N GLY A 55 -11.06 2.18 -5.83
CA GLY A 55 -10.42 2.61 -4.58
C GLY A 55 -9.03 3.19 -4.78
N SER A 56 -8.31 3.33 -3.67
CA SER A 56 -6.89 3.73 -3.66
C SER A 56 -5.99 2.66 -4.29
N ALA A 57 -4.85 3.10 -4.82
CA ALA A 57 -3.92 2.25 -5.56
C ALA A 57 -2.46 2.54 -5.21
N SER A 58 -1.59 1.59 -5.49
CA SER A 58 -0.13 1.79 -5.45
C SER A 58 0.55 0.91 -6.48
N SER A 59 1.52 1.51 -7.18
CA SER A 59 2.28 0.83 -8.23
C SER A 59 3.68 0.48 -7.75
N PHE A 60 4.15 -0.69 -8.12
CA PHE A 60 5.43 -1.24 -7.68
C PHE A 60 6.18 -1.83 -8.87
N GLY A 61 7.37 -1.31 -9.15
CA GLY A 61 8.36 -1.94 -10.01
C GLY A 61 9.10 -3.06 -9.30
N GLY A 62 9.48 -4.08 -10.08
CA GLY A 62 10.34 -5.18 -9.65
C GLY A 62 9.75 -6.07 -8.55
N THR A 63 10.66 -6.81 -7.91
CA THR A 63 10.34 -7.74 -6.83
C THR A 63 10.15 -7.00 -5.51
N ILE A 64 9.03 -7.27 -4.81
CA ILE A 64 8.81 -6.80 -3.44
C ILE A 64 8.63 -8.02 -2.54
N ASP A 65 9.65 -8.32 -1.75
CA ASP A 65 9.67 -9.50 -0.88
C ASP A 65 8.60 -9.49 0.20
N ASN A 66 8.22 -8.30 0.68
CA ASN A 66 7.19 -8.20 1.69
C ASN A 66 6.59 -6.80 1.70
N TYR A 67 5.29 -6.70 1.44
CA TYR A 67 4.58 -5.41 1.51
C TYR A 67 4.54 -4.83 2.93
N THR A 68 4.87 -5.60 3.97
CA THR A 68 4.92 -5.10 5.36
C THR A 68 5.98 -5.82 6.19
N THR A 69 6.99 -5.08 6.61
CA THR A 69 8.04 -5.51 7.55
C THR A 69 7.89 -4.80 8.90
N SER A 70 8.78 -5.08 9.86
CA SER A 70 8.82 -4.37 11.15
C SER A 70 9.13 -2.87 11.03
N SER A 71 9.72 -2.44 9.92
CA SER A 71 10.22 -1.06 9.75
C SER A 71 9.56 -0.33 8.58
N VAL A 72 8.94 -1.05 7.64
CA VAL A 72 8.34 -0.49 6.42
C VAL A 72 6.98 -1.11 6.16
N ILE A 73 5.96 -0.27 5.95
CA ILE A 73 4.62 -0.66 5.53
C ILE A 73 4.31 0.04 4.20
N TYR A 74 4.13 -0.74 3.14
CA TYR A 74 3.60 -0.20 1.89
C TYR A 74 2.09 0.00 2.04
N VAL A 75 1.61 1.20 1.73
CA VAL A 75 0.21 1.59 1.86
C VAL A 75 -0.36 2.05 0.52
N PHE A 76 -1.66 1.82 0.32
CA PHE A 76 -2.36 2.38 -0.82
C PHE A 76 -2.39 3.91 -0.74
N GLY A 77 -2.05 4.56 -1.84
CA GLY A 77 -2.08 6.01 -2.00
C GLY A 77 -3.22 6.47 -2.90
N GLY A 78 -3.33 7.80 -3.02
CA GLY A 78 -4.15 8.48 -4.02
C GLY A 78 -4.78 9.73 -3.41
N THR A 79 -4.82 10.86 -4.12
CA THR A 79 -5.33 12.11 -3.53
C THR A 79 -6.85 12.14 -3.36
N VAL A 80 -7.57 11.21 -3.97
CA VAL A 80 -9.00 11.00 -3.67
C VAL A 80 -9.13 10.10 -2.44
N GLN A 81 -8.91 10.66 -1.24
CA GLN A 81 -9.22 10.01 0.05
C GLN A 81 -10.64 9.42 0.12
N ALA A 82 -11.56 9.92 -0.72
CA ALA A 82 -12.93 9.40 -0.86
C ALA A 82 -13.02 8.03 -1.56
N SER A 83 -11.95 7.59 -2.22
CA SER A 83 -11.86 6.26 -2.83
C SER A 83 -11.29 5.32 -1.77
N GLY A 84 -12.12 4.47 -1.16
CA GLY A 84 -11.73 3.65 -0.01
C GLY A 84 -10.39 2.93 -0.17
N GLY A 85 -9.68 2.74 0.95
CA GLY A 85 -8.38 2.06 1.01
C GLY A 85 -7.18 2.98 1.24
N TYR A 86 -7.33 4.31 1.17
CA TYR A 86 -6.22 5.24 1.39
C TYR A 86 -5.55 5.02 2.76
N GLY A 87 -4.23 4.88 2.76
CA GLY A 87 -3.43 4.66 3.97
C GLY A 87 -3.51 3.24 4.56
N TYR A 88 -4.34 2.35 4.00
CA TYR A 88 -4.33 0.94 4.37
C TYR A 88 -3.11 0.24 3.79
N ALA A 89 -2.56 -0.72 4.55
CA ALA A 89 -1.45 -1.54 4.08
C ALA A 89 -1.83 -2.29 2.80
N VAL A 90 -0.93 -2.37 1.83
CA VAL A 90 -1.15 -3.16 0.60
C VAL A 90 -1.19 -4.66 0.90
N LYS A 91 -0.43 -5.11 1.91
CA LYS A 91 -0.49 -6.48 2.39
C LYS A 91 -1.90 -6.82 2.85
N ASN A 92 -2.41 -7.96 2.40
CA ASN A 92 -3.72 -8.52 2.76
C ASN A 92 -4.91 -7.61 2.48
N ASN A 93 -4.79 -6.69 1.52
CA ASN A 93 -5.88 -5.74 1.21
C ASN A 93 -5.99 -5.43 -0.28
N ALA A 94 -5.14 -5.98 -1.15
CA ALA A 94 -5.31 -5.81 -2.59
C ALA A 94 -6.41 -6.73 -3.12
N ALA A 95 -7.23 -6.21 -4.02
CA ALA A 95 -8.34 -6.96 -4.61
C ALA A 95 -8.30 -7.01 -6.14
N SER A 96 -7.53 -6.13 -6.80
CA SER A 96 -7.27 -6.20 -8.24
C SER A 96 -5.90 -5.63 -8.57
N GLY A 97 -5.40 -5.97 -9.75
CA GLY A 97 -4.10 -5.52 -10.23
C GLY A 97 -4.03 -5.35 -11.73
N CYS A 98 -3.04 -4.59 -12.17
CA CYS A 98 -2.76 -4.37 -13.58
C CYS A 98 -1.26 -4.19 -13.78
N VAL A 99 -0.73 -4.85 -14.79
CA VAL A 99 0.66 -4.69 -15.20
C VAL A 99 0.72 -3.64 -16.29
N ASP A 100 1.37 -2.52 -15.96
CA ASP A 100 1.72 -1.48 -16.91
C ASP A 100 3.15 -1.74 -17.39
N SER A 101 3.29 -2.69 -18.31
CA SER A 101 4.56 -3.13 -18.88
C SER A 101 4.31 -3.78 -20.24
N ASP A 102 5.25 -3.61 -21.16
CA ASP A 102 5.29 -4.31 -22.45
C ASP A 102 6.28 -5.50 -22.45
N THR A 103 7.07 -5.63 -21.38
CA THR A 103 8.27 -6.49 -21.32
C THR A 103 8.19 -7.51 -20.21
N TYR A 104 7.59 -7.15 -19.07
CA TYR A 104 7.60 -7.95 -17.86
C TYR A 104 6.20 -8.42 -17.48
N ASN A 105 6.16 -9.66 -17.04
CA ASN A 105 5.04 -10.25 -16.33
C ASN A 105 5.29 -10.10 -14.82
N TYR A 106 4.20 -10.06 -14.06
CA TYR A 106 4.26 -10.03 -12.61
C TYR A 106 3.52 -11.21 -11.99
N LYS A 107 3.99 -11.65 -10.83
CA LYS A 107 3.25 -12.59 -9.97
C LYS A 107 2.99 -11.96 -8.62
N VAL A 108 1.77 -12.14 -8.13
CA VAL A 108 1.37 -11.81 -6.76
C VAL A 108 1.26 -13.09 -5.96
N PHE A 109 1.78 -13.08 -4.73
CA PHE A 109 1.88 -14.25 -3.86
C PHE A 109 1.14 -14.06 -2.55
N TYR A 110 0.64 -15.16 -2.00
CA TYR A 110 -0.08 -15.22 -0.72
C TYR A 110 0.84 -14.96 0.47
N ASN A 111 2.04 -15.53 0.47
CA ASN A 111 3.02 -15.32 1.54
C ASN A 111 4.11 -14.34 1.10
N SER A 112 4.74 -13.71 2.08
CA SER A 112 5.98 -12.95 1.86
C SER A 112 7.09 -13.86 1.33
N TYR A 113 8.11 -13.24 0.73
CA TYR A 113 9.26 -13.89 0.09
C TYR A 113 8.83 -14.85 -1.02
N GLN A 114 7.84 -14.41 -1.82
CA GLN A 114 7.33 -15.10 -3.01
C GLN A 114 6.84 -16.53 -2.73
N GLY A 115 6.26 -16.74 -1.54
CA GLY A 115 5.82 -18.05 -1.08
C GLY A 115 4.33 -18.34 -1.31
N GLY A 116 3.97 -19.62 -1.37
CA GLY A 116 2.58 -20.09 -1.39
C GLY A 116 1.88 -19.92 -2.74
N THR A 117 0.54 -19.90 -2.71
CA THR A 117 -0.31 -19.71 -3.90
C THR A 117 0.02 -18.38 -4.57
N SER A 118 0.01 -18.37 -5.91
CA SER A 118 0.31 -17.19 -6.71
C SER A 118 -0.64 -17.03 -7.88
N GLN A 119 -0.76 -15.79 -8.38
CA GLN A 119 -1.44 -15.48 -9.63
C GLN A 119 -0.52 -14.65 -10.51
N THR A 120 -0.41 -15.07 -11.77
CA THR A 120 0.31 -14.34 -12.80
C THR A 120 -0.58 -13.26 -13.43
N PHE A 121 0.01 -12.09 -13.62
CA PHE A 121 -0.47 -11.00 -14.44
C PHE A 121 0.50 -10.89 -15.62
N ALA A 122 -0.01 -11.18 -16.82
CA ALA A 122 0.80 -10.99 -18.01
C ALA A 122 1.01 -9.50 -18.29
N HIS A 123 2.05 -9.17 -19.05
CA HIS A 123 2.32 -7.81 -19.51
C HIS A 123 1.06 -7.19 -20.17
N GLY A 124 0.75 -5.94 -19.83
CA GLY A 124 -0.44 -5.22 -20.29
C GLY A 124 -1.80 -5.73 -19.78
N VAL A 125 -1.83 -6.70 -18.86
CA VAL A 125 -3.09 -7.29 -18.37
C VAL A 125 -3.53 -6.67 -17.05
N CYS A 126 -4.78 -6.21 -17.04
CA CYS A 126 -5.53 -5.89 -15.83
C CYS A 126 -6.52 -7.00 -15.49
N GLN A 127 -6.60 -7.42 -14.22
CA GLN A 127 -7.60 -8.38 -13.75
C GLN A 127 -7.82 -8.29 -12.22
N ASN A 128 -8.89 -8.92 -11.74
CA ASN A 128 -9.10 -9.13 -10.31
C ASN A 128 -8.14 -10.20 -9.77
N LEU A 129 -7.73 -10.04 -8.52
CA LEU A 129 -7.12 -11.15 -7.79
C LEU A 129 -8.17 -12.26 -7.61
N ASN A 130 -7.74 -13.50 -7.78
CA ASN A 130 -8.59 -14.66 -7.59
C ASN A 130 -8.97 -14.82 -6.11
N SER A 131 -9.93 -15.71 -5.82
CA SER A 131 -10.46 -15.90 -4.47
C SER A 131 -9.41 -16.32 -3.44
N SER A 132 -8.30 -16.89 -3.86
CA SER A 132 -7.22 -17.33 -2.96
C SER A 132 -6.24 -16.21 -2.60
N LEU A 133 -6.26 -15.08 -3.32
CA LEU A 133 -5.28 -13.99 -3.15
C LEU A 133 -5.91 -12.64 -2.85
N LYS A 134 -7.18 -12.43 -3.21
CA LYS A 134 -7.89 -11.20 -2.88
C LYS A 134 -7.88 -11.01 -1.36
N ASN A 135 -7.37 -9.86 -0.92
CA ASN A 135 -7.19 -9.48 0.48
C ASN A 135 -6.24 -10.41 1.26
N GLU A 136 -5.38 -11.14 0.58
CA GLU A 136 -4.45 -12.10 1.19
C GLU A 136 -3.05 -12.03 0.54
N ASN A 137 -2.77 -10.98 -0.24
CA ASN A 137 -1.51 -10.78 -0.94
C ASN A 137 -0.39 -10.30 -0.01
N ALA A 138 0.84 -10.77 -0.20
CA ALA A 138 1.96 -10.42 0.69
C ALA A 138 3.27 -10.03 0.00
N SER A 139 3.49 -10.46 -1.24
CA SER A 139 4.68 -10.11 -2.02
C SER A 139 4.41 -10.17 -3.52
N GLN A 140 5.36 -9.67 -4.32
CA GLN A 140 5.37 -9.83 -5.77
C GLN A 140 6.76 -10.18 -6.30
N ASP A 141 6.78 -10.66 -7.53
CA ASP A 141 7.98 -10.87 -8.33
C ASP A 141 7.74 -10.43 -9.78
N TRP A 142 8.83 -10.08 -10.47
CA TRP A 142 8.82 -9.69 -11.88
C TRP A 142 9.66 -10.67 -12.71
N TYR A 143 9.32 -10.87 -13.98
CA TYR A 143 10.13 -11.66 -14.91
C TYR A 143 9.72 -11.39 -16.35
N SER A 144 10.64 -11.57 -17.30
CA SER A 144 10.38 -11.47 -18.73
C SER A 144 9.75 -12.75 -19.26
#